data_AF-A0A319DR31-F1
#
_entry.id   AF-A0A319DR31-F1
#
_cell.length_a   1.000
_cell.length_b   1.000
_cell.length_c   1.000
_cell.angle_alpha   90.00
_cell.angle_beta   90.00
_cell.angle_gamma   90.00
#
_symmetry.space_group_name_H-M   'P 1'
#
loop_
_entity.id
_entity.type
_entity.pdbx_description
1 polymer ?
#
loop_
_entity_poly.entity_id
_entity_poly.type
_entity_poly.pdbx_seq_one_letter_code
_entity_poly.pdbx_strand_id
1 'polypeptide(L)'
;MLDLRDPDCWSMYMFGDYAGYGAVEVVQNLLVDFREAAGYWRQQWVICEALVLRLSRNWFAPMGMIDDSDCFQATTILVEHMFLSMLSELESQGQMGPNSDVRNLGMIMGLYAMEAQTLRTDGFIDPVPEAEETRYHGEHFVPYLVTYARKHNITIHGPSELDDILAKAEEEAEEQDVKVPAHGRTGRTPWDWATALKNYERVYRTSSGRGSGRNIGGDGYDITTMTSKERARKSFAKKDPLTPDMLKGLREGLILQLA
;
A
#
# COMPACT_ATOMS: atom_id res chain seq x y z
N MET A 1 7.28 9.21 -9.83
CA MET A 1 6.62 7.98 -10.39
C MET A 1 5.13 8.21 -10.56
N LEU A 2 4.47 8.84 -9.57
CA LEU A 2 3.12 9.38 -9.76
C LEU A 2 3.08 10.52 -10.77
N ASP A 3 4.15 11.29 -10.91
CA ASP A 3 4.29 12.32 -11.94
C ASP A 3 4.14 11.74 -13.37
N LEU A 4 4.48 10.45 -13.57
CA LEU A 4 4.26 9.77 -14.85
C LEU A 4 2.78 9.40 -15.07
N ARG A 5 1.96 9.47 -14.03
CA ARG A 5 0.53 9.15 -13.98
C ARG A 5 -0.32 10.39 -13.69
N ASP A 6 0.29 11.55 -13.56
CA ASP A 6 -0.38 12.82 -13.32
C ASP A 6 -0.41 13.63 -14.64
N PRO A 7 -1.57 13.81 -15.28
CA PRO A 7 -1.69 14.59 -16.51
C PRO A 7 -1.21 16.05 -16.37
N ASP A 8 -1.28 16.64 -15.19
CA ASP A 8 -0.90 18.03 -14.96
C ASP A 8 0.62 18.21 -15.12
N CYS A 9 1.42 17.21 -14.72
CA CYS A 9 2.87 17.17 -14.96
C CYS A 9 3.25 17.19 -16.44
N TRP A 10 2.29 16.91 -17.35
CA TRP A 10 2.51 16.83 -18.80
C TRP A 10 1.70 17.83 -19.60
N SER A 11 1.03 18.79 -18.94
CA SER A 11 0.11 19.72 -19.61
C SER A 11 -0.95 18.98 -20.46
N MET A 12 -1.54 17.94 -19.87
CA MET A 12 -2.55 17.08 -20.47
C MET A 12 -3.83 17.07 -19.65
N TYR A 13 -4.94 16.71 -20.28
CA TYR A 13 -6.18 16.38 -19.58
C TYR A 13 -6.67 14.99 -19.98
N MET A 14 -6.91 14.13 -18.99
CA MET A 14 -7.45 12.78 -19.19
C MET A 14 -8.91 12.68 -18.73
N PHE A 15 -9.12 12.74 -17.42
CA PHE A 15 -10.37 12.89 -16.67
C PHE A 15 -10.01 13.26 -15.20
N GLY A 16 -11.00 13.62 -14.38
CA GLY A 16 -10.79 14.22 -13.04
C GLY A 16 -9.85 13.44 -12.13
N ASP A 17 -10.09 12.14 -11.98
CA ASP A 17 -9.43 11.34 -10.94
C ASP A 17 -8.27 10.50 -11.48
N TYR A 18 -7.77 10.83 -12.68
CA TYR A 18 -6.78 10.01 -13.38
C TYR A 18 -5.50 9.79 -12.54
N ALA A 19 -5.01 10.84 -11.89
CA ALA A 19 -3.84 10.75 -11.01
C ALA A 19 -4.13 9.90 -9.75
N GLY A 20 -5.35 9.98 -9.21
CA GLY A 20 -5.80 9.18 -8.07
C GLY A 20 -5.83 7.69 -8.39
N TYR A 21 -6.44 7.31 -9.51
CA TYR A 21 -6.41 5.92 -9.98
C TYR A 21 -5.00 5.46 -10.37
N GLY A 22 -4.17 6.35 -10.89
CA GLY A 22 -2.75 6.07 -11.11
C GLY A 22 -2.01 5.77 -9.80
N ALA A 23 -2.36 6.45 -8.71
CA ALA A 23 -1.80 6.17 -7.40
C ALA A 23 -2.28 4.82 -6.84
N VAL A 24 -3.56 4.48 -7.01
CA VAL A 24 -4.09 3.15 -6.70
C VAL A 24 -3.32 2.07 -7.47
N GLU A 25 -3.08 2.26 -8.78
CA GLU A 25 -2.32 1.32 -9.61
C GLU A 25 -0.90 1.07 -9.07
N VAL A 26 -0.22 2.11 -8.59
CA VAL A 26 1.13 1.97 -8.00
C VAL A 26 1.09 1.16 -6.71
N VAL A 27 0.10 1.39 -5.83
CA VAL A 27 -0.06 0.58 -4.61
C VAL A 27 -0.42 -0.86 -4.96
N GLN A 28 -1.30 -1.08 -5.94
CA GLN A 28 -1.63 -2.40 -6.45
C GLN A 28 -0.41 -3.13 -7.02
N ASN A 29 0.50 -2.44 -7.73
CA ASN A 29 1.77 -3.01 -8.18
C ASN A 29 2.61 -3.50 -7.01
N LEU A 30 2.73 -2.71 -5.94
CA LEU A 30 3.48 -3.13 -4.74
C LEU A 30 2.84 -4.35 -4.06
N LEU A 31 1.50 -4.44 -4.04
CA LEU A 31 0.80 -5.64 -3.55
C LEU A 31 1.09 -6.88 -4.42
N VAL A 32 1.15 -6.70 -5.74
CA VAL A 32 1.52 -7.78 -6.67
C VAL A 32 2.98 -8.19 -6.46
N ASP A 33 3.91 -7.24 -6.36
CA ASP A 33 5.32 -7.49 -6.08
C ASP A 33 5.50 -8.24 -4.76
N PHE A 34 4.74 -7.89 -3.73
CA PHE A 34 4.78 -8.57 -2.42
C PHE A 34 4.38 -10.04 -2.53
N ARG A 35 3.37 -10.35 -3.35
CA ARG A 35 2.96 -11.72 -3.65
C ARG A 35 4.04 -12.45 -4.46
N GLU A 36 4.64 -11.81 -5.45
CA GLU A 36 5.69 -12.41 -6.29
C GLU A 36 6.97 -12.70 -5.51
N ALA A 37 7.27 -11.87 -4.51
CA ALA A 37 8.37 -12.04 -3.57
C ALA A 37 8.10 -13.11 -2.48
N ALA A 38 6.99 -13.85 -2.53
CA ALA A 38 6.69 -14.89 -1.54
C ALA A 38 7.82 -15.91 -1.41
N GLY A 39 8.21 -16.21 -0.16
CA GLY A 39 9.36 -17.05 0.16
C GLY A 39 10.69 -16.29 0.24
N TYR A 40 10.73 -15.02 -0.16
CA TYR A 40 11.88 -14.12 -0.03
C TYR A 40 11.54 -12.97 0.91
N TRP A 41 11.48 -13.26 2.22
CA TRP A 41 11.01 -12.31 3.24
C TRP A 41 11.73 -10.94 3.18
N ARG A 42 13.01 -10.89 2.79
CA ARG A 42 13.76 -9.62 2.64
C ARG A 42 13.19 -8.74 1.54
N GLN A 43 12.78 -9.32 0.42
CA GLN A 43 12.17 -8.59 -0.69
C GLN A 43 10.77 -8.11 -0.29
N GLN A 44 9.99 -8.97 0.39
CA GLN A 44 8.68 -8.60 0.92
C GLN A 44 8.78 -7.45 1.94
N TRP A 45 9.78 -7.49 2.83
CA TRP A 45 10.02 -6.42 3.80
C TRP A 45 10.35 -5.09 3.13
N VAL A 46 11.24 -5.10 2.12
CA VAL A 46 11.58 -3.88 1.37
C VAL A 46 10.34 -3.25 0.74
N ILE A 47 9.38 -4.05 0.29
CA ILE A 47 8.11 -3.56 -0.27
C ILE A 47 7.27 -2.88 0.82
N CYS A 48 7.11 -3.50 2.00
CA CYS A 48 6.41 -2.88 3.14
C CYS A 48 7.07 -1.57 3.57
N GLU A 49 8.41 -1.56 3.70
CA GLU A 49 9.17 -0.36 4.05
C GLU A 49 8.99 0.75 3.01
N ALA A 50 9.18 0.42 1.73
CA ALA A 50 9.03 1.38 0.65
C ALA A 50 7.61 1.95 0.58
N LEU A 51 6.59 1.12 0.79
CA LEU A 51 5.20 1.54 0.76
C LEU A 51 4.89 2.55 1.88
N VAL A 52 5.20 2.23 3.13
CA VAL A 52 4.87 3.11 4.25
C VAL A 52 5.68 4.41 4.23
N LEU A 53 6.96 4.35 3.82
CA LEU A 53 7.77 5.57 3.66
C LEU A 53 7.19 6.52 2.60
N ARG A 54 6.48 5.99 1.59
CA ARG A 54 5.81 6.79 0.57
C ARG A 54 4.45 7.29 1.02
N LEU A 55 3.69 6.48 1.77
CA LEU A 55 2.46 6.91 2.44
C LEU A 55 2.74 8.11 3.35
N SER A 56 3.72 8.00 4.27
CA SER A 56 4.08 9.07 5.21
C SER A 56 4.74 10.31 4.59
N ARG A 57 4.94 10.32 3.28
CA ARG A 57 5.37 11.50 2.52
C ARG A 57 4.23 12.08 1.67
N ASN A 58 2.99 11.64 1.89
CA ASN A 58 1.80 12.02 1.15
C ASN A 58 1.90 11.77 -0.36
N TRP A 59 2.74 10.82 -0.80
CA TRP A 59 2.86 10.55 -2.25
C TRP A 59 1.53 10.07 -2.79
N PHE A 60 0.84 9.20 -2.06
CA PHE A 60 -0.42 8.62 -2.48
C PHE A 60 -1.65 9.46 -2.13
N ALA A 61 -1.49 10.72 -1.71
CA ALA A 61 -2.61 11.61 -1.39
C ALA A 61 -3.69 11.69 -2.49
N PRO A 62 -3.38 11.67 -3.81
CA PRO A 62 -4.40 11.63 -4.84
C PRO A 62 -5.36 10.43 -4.76
N MET A 63 -4.99 9.32 -4.13
CA MET A 63 -5.88 8.16 -3.95
C MET A 63 -7.12 8.49 -3.13
N GLY A 64 -7.01 9.38 -2.14
CA GLY A 64 -8.14 9.78 -1.30
C GLY A 64 -9.16 10.67 -2.02
N MET A 65 -8.90 11.03 -3.28
CA MET A 65 -9.74 11.93 -4.09
C MET A 65 -10.45 11.21 -5.25
N ILE A 66 -10.34 9.88 -5.34
CA ILE A 66 -11.05 9.11 -6.38
C ILE A 66 -12.55 9.05 -6.07
N ASP A 67 -13.37 8.98 -7.12
CA ASP A 67 -14.82 8.78 -7.02
C ASP A 67 -15.25 7.38 -6.53
N ASP A 68 -14.32 6.43 -6.41
CA ASP A 68 -14.53 5.07 -5.87
C ASP A 68 -13.92 4.92 -4.46
N SER A 69 -14.62 5.46 -3.45
CA SER A 69 -14.20 5.40 -2.05
C SER A 69 -14.03 3.96 -1.54
N ASP A 70 -14.87 3.04 -2.01
CA ASP A 70 -14.81 1.62 -1.63
C ASP A 70 -13.51 0.98 -2.10
N CYS A 71 -13.06 1.29 -3.31
CA CYS A 71 -11.76 0.86 -3.82
C CYS A 71 -10.61 1.42 -2.97
N PHE A 72 -10.68 2.70 -2.58
CA PHE A 72 -9.66 3.31 -1.72
C PHE A 72 -9.58 2.61 -0.35
N GLN A 73 -10.72 2.43 0.32
CA GLN A 73 -10.80 1.75 1.61
C GLN A 73 -10.32 0.30 1.52
N ALA A 74 -10.79 -0.46 0.53
CA ALA A 74 -10.39 -1.85 0.33
C ALA A 74 -8.88 -1.98 0.04
N THR A 75 -8.31 -1.04 -0.72
CA THR A 75 -6.87 -1.00 -1.00
C THR A 75 -6.08 -0.76 0.29
N THR A 76 -6.52 0.18 1.12
CA THR A 76 -5.89 0.50 2.41
C THR A 76 -5.93 -0.68 3.37
N ILE A 77 -7.09 -1.31 3.55
CA ILE A 77 -7.25 -2.48 4.42
C ILE A 77 -6.36 -3.63 3.92
N LEU A 78 -6.25 -3.82 2.61
CA LEU A 78 -5.38 -4.86 2.05
C LEU A 78 -3.88 -4.59 2.29
N VAL A 79 -3.48 -3.32 2.36
CA VAL A 79 -2.12 -2.90 2.75
C VAL A 79 -1.86 -3.19 4.24
N GLU A 80 -2.81 -2.87 5.12
CA GLU A 80 -2.73 -3.22 6.54
C GLU A 80 -2.60 -4.75 6.72
N HIS A 81 -3.44 -5.50 6.00
CA HIS A 81 -3.45 -6.95 6.04
C HIS A 81 -2.16 -7.59 5.50
N MET A 82 -1.57 -6.96 4.46
CA MET A 82 -0.24 -7.33 3.94
C MET A 82 0.81 -7.16 5.04
N PHE A 83 0.78 -6.05 5.76
CA PHE A 83 1.76 -5.77 6.81
C PHE A 83 1.63 -6.73 8.00
N LEU A 84 0.41 -7.04 8.45
CA LEU A 84 0.19 -8.07 9.48
C LEU A 84 0.73 -9.46 9.04
N SER A 85 0.52 -9.81 7.78
CA SER A 85 1.10 -11.03 7.19
C SER A 85 2.63 -11.00 7.18
N MET A 86 3.23 -9.85 6.87
CA MET A 86 4.68 -9.67 6.91
C MET A 86 5.22 -9.82 8.33
N LEU A 87 4.57 -9.25 9.35
CA LEU A 87 4.98 -9.43 10.75
C LEU A 87 4.94 -10.90 11.18
N SER A 88 3.91 -11.65 10.76
CA SER A 88 3.86 -13.09 11.01
C SER A 88 4.95 -13.87 10.26
N GLU A 89 5.30 -13.45 9.05
CA GLU A 89 6.41 -14.07 8.31
C GLU A 89 7.76 -13.75 8.96
N LEU A 90 8.01 -12.52 9.40
CA LEU A 90 9.22 -12.19 10.16
C LEU A 90 9.30 -13.00 11.46
N GLU A 91 8.19 -13.20 12.15
CA GLU A 91 8.12 -14.06 13.33
C GLU A 91 8.53 -15.51 12.99
N SER A 92 8.01 -16.08 11.90
CA SER A 92 8.32 -17.45 11.48
C SER A 92 9.80 -17.63 11.13
N GLN A 93 10.44 -16.57 10.63
CA GLN A 93 11.85 -16.52 10.27
C GLN A 93 12.77 -16.10 11.45
N GLY A 94 12.22 -15.91 12.65
CA GLY A 94 12.99 -15.48 13.83
C GLY A 94 13.51 -14.04 13.74
N GLN A 95 12.93 -13.21 12.88
CA GLN A 95 13.34 -11.83 12.59
C GLN A 95 12.61 -10.78 13.44
N MET A 96 11.89 -11.18 14.48
CA MET A 96 11.22 -10.23 15.40
C MET A 96 12.04 -9.97 16.68
N GLY A 97 13.19 -10.64 16.86
CA GLY A 97 13.99 -10.55 18.08
C GLY A 97 15.23 -9.63 17.98
N PRO A 98 16.02 -9.50 19.07
CA PRO A 98 17.18 -8.60 19.13
C PRO A 98 18.29 -8.87 18.10
N ASN A 99 18.36 -10.10 17.58
CA ASN A 99 19.34 -10.51 16.57
C ASN A 99 18.78 -10.43 15.14
N SER A 100 17.67 -9.72 14.93
CA SER A 100 17.03 -9.58 13.63
C SER A 100 17.90 -8.80 12.64
N ASP A 101 17.84 -9.19 11.37
CA ASP A 101 18.36 -8.41 10.25
C ASP A 101 17.46 -7.19 9.96
N VAL A 102 16.22 -7.17 10.46
CA VAL A 102 15.25 -6.07 10.32
C VAL A 102 15.43 -5.06 11.45
N ARG A 103 16.36 -4.12 11.25
CA ARG A 103 16.75 -3.16 12.29
C ARG A 103 15.76 -2.01 12.52
N ASN A 104 14.89 -1.75 11.54
CA ASN A 104 13.96 -0.63 11.52
C ASN A 104 12.52 -1.05 11.90
N LEU A 105 12.31 -2.25 12.44
CA LEU A 105 11.00 -2.82 12.71
C LEU A 105 10.08 -1.89 13.52
N GLY A 106 10.58 -1.38 14.66
CA GLY A 106 9.84 -0.45 15.51
C GLY A 106 9.45 0.86 14.81
N MET A 107 10.32 1.39 13.93
CA MET A 107 10.03 2.58 13.13
C MET A 107 8.93 2.31 12.11
N ILE A 108 9.04 1.20 11.37
CA ILE A 108 8.08 0.85 10.32
C ILE A 108 6.70 0.56 10.92
N MET A 109 6.63 -0.14 12.06
CA MET A 109 5.39 -0.33 12.81
C MET A 109 4.78 1.02 13.24
N GLY A 110 5.61 1.96 13.69
CA GLY A 110 5.15 3.30 14.09
C GLY A 110 4.58 4.11 12.93
N LEU A 111 5.21 4.05 11.75
CA LEU A 111 4.70 4.71 10.56
C LEU A 111 3.35 4.12 10.14
N TYR A 112 3.22 2.80 10.09
CA TYR A 112 1.94 2.15 9.77
C TYR A 112 0.85 2.49 10.78
N ALA A 113 1.16 2.52 12.08
CA ALA A 113 0.21 2.92 13.13
C ALA A 113 -0.30 4.34 12.92
N MET A 114 0.59 5.27 12.58
CA MET A 114 0.24 6.67 12.33
C MET A 114 -0.65 6.81 11.09
N GLU A 115 -0.26 6.24 9.95
CA GLU A 115 -1.09 6.30 8.73
C GLU A 115 -2.48 5.69 8.94
N ALA A 116 -2.54 4.54 9.60
CA ALA A 116 -3.78 3.86 9.92
C ALA A 116 -4.71 4.71 10.81
N GLN A 117 -4.13 5.41 11.80
CA GLN A 117 -4.89 6.30 12.66
C GLN A 117 -5.37 7.54 11.92
N THR A 118 -4.53 8.15 11.08
CA THR A 118 -4.90 9.30 10.25
C THR A 118 -6.09 8.96 9.36
N LEU A 119 -6.03 7.84 8.62
CA LEU A 119 -7.11 7.44 7.71
C LEU A 119 -8.44 7.17 8.43
N ARG A 120 -8.40 6.58 9.64
CA ARG A 120 -9.60 6.40 10.47
C ARG A 120 -10.13 7.73 11.01
N THR A 121 -9.24 8.63 11.44
CA THR A 121 -9.62 9.95 12.00
C THR A 121 -10.24 10.86 10.95
N ASP A 122 -9.74 10.80 9.72
CA ASP A 122 -10.24 11.56 8.58
C ASP A 122 -11.53 10.97 7.98
N GLY A 123 -11.99 9.81 8.48
CA GLY A 123 -13.22 9.16 8.04
C GLY A 123 -13.10 8.43 6.70
N PHE A 124 -11.88 8.08 6.27
CA PHE A 124 -11.67 7.28 5.07
C PHE A 124 -11.87 5.78 5.28
N ILE A 125 -11.71 5.32 6.52
CA ILE A 125 -11.90 3.93 6.91
C ILE A 125 -12.99 3.91 7.96
N ASP A 126 -14.15 3.39 7.56
CA ASP A 126 -15.27 3.21 8.48
C ASP A 126 -14.92 2.13 9.52
N PRO A 127 -15.32 2.33 10.80
CA PRO A 127 -15.25 1.27 11.79
C PRO A 127 -16.13 0.11 11.31
N VAL A 128 -15.50 -1.04 11.08
CA VAL A 128 -16.23 -2.25 10.71
C VAL A 128 -16.97 -2.71 11.97
N PRO A 129 -18.30 -2.91 11.93
CA PRO A 129 -19.00 -3.56 13.03
C PRO A 129 -18.33 -4.91 13.30
N GLU A 130 -18.16 -5.33 14.56
CA GLU A 130 -17.66 -6.67 14.89
C GLU A 130 -18.37 -7.70 14.01
N ALA A 131 -17.67 -8.16 12.97
CA ALA A 131 -18.26 -9.08 12.03
C ALA A 131 -18.29 -10.45 12.69
N GLU A 132 -19.37 -11.21 12.50
CA GLU A 132 -19.40 -12.64 12.80
C GLU A 132 -18.44 -13.46 11.89
N GLU A 133 -17.68 -12.79 11.02
CA GLU A 133 -16.76 -13.40 10.06
C GLU A 133 -15.37 -13.67 10.65
N THR A 134 -14.75 -14.74 10.16
CA THR A 134 -13.45 -15.26 10.65
C THR A 134 -12.24 -14.59 10.00
N ARG A 135 -12.40 -13.44 9.35
CA ARG A 135 -11.38 -12.80 8.51
C ARG A 135 -11.12 -11.37 8.94
N TYR A 136 -9.91 -10.89 8.68
CA TYR A 136 -9.52 -9.50 8.95
C TYR A 136 -10.17 -8.55 7.94
N HIS A 137 -10.81 -7.50 8.46
CA HIS A 137 -11.51 -6.46 7.70
C HIS A 137 -11.00 -5.04 8.03
N GLY A 138 -9.88 -4.90 8.72
CA GLY A 138 -9.33 -3.59 9.13
C GLY A 138 -9.61 -3.24 10.59
N GLU A 139 -10.25 -4.12 11.34
CA GLU A 139 -10.49 -3.97 12.77
C GLU A 139 -9.18 -4.09 13.57
N HIS A 140 -9.05 -3.30 14.64
CA HIS A 140 -7.97 -3.41 15.62
C HIS A 140 -6.54 -3.42 15.05
N PHE A 141 -6.30 -2.80 13.89
CA PHE A 141 -4.99 -2.84 13.22
C PHE A 141 -3.85 -2.39 14.14
N VAL A 142 -3.96 -1.19 14.74
CA VAL A 142 -2.93 -0.64 15.63
C VAL A 142 -2.79 -1.48 16.91
N PRO A 143 -3.88 -1.93 17.58
CA PRO A 143 -3.80 -2.93 18.64
C PRO A 143 -3.03 -4.21 18.28
N TYR A 144 -3.17 -4.73 17.05
CA TYR A 144 -2.37 -5.87 16.60
C TYR A 144 -0.87 -5.54 16.52
N LEU A 145 -0.51 -4.34 16.06
CA LEU A 145 0.90 -3.89 16.03
C LEU A 145 1.49 -3.84 17.44
N VAL A 146 0.78 -3.21 18.38
CA VAL A 146 1.17 -3.16 19.79
C VAL A 146 1.33 -4.57 20.37
N THR A 147 0.40 -5.47 20.08
CA THR A 147 0.42 -6.85 20.56
C THR A 147 1.64 -7.62 20.01
N TYR A 148 1.96 -7.47 18.71
CA TYR A 148 3.19 -8.01 18.12
C TYR A 148 4.44 -7.45 18.79
N ALA A 149 4.48 -6.14 19.02
CA ALA A 149 5.62 -5.47 19.63
C ALA A 149 5.86 -5.95 21.06
N ARG A 150 4.80 -6.03 21.88
CA ARG A 150 4.83 -6.53 23.25
C ARG A 150 5.32 -7.99 23.31
N LYS A 151 4.80 -8.85 22.43
CA LYS A 151 5.18 -10.27 22.35
C LYS A 151 6.68 -10.47 22.13
N HIS A 152 7.32 -9.58 21.37
CA HIS A 152 8.73 -9.69 20.97
C HIS A 152 9.66 -8.65 21.61
N ASN A 153 9.15 -7.88 22.58
CA ASN A 153 9.89 -6.81 23.25
C ASN A 153 10.49 -5.79 22.27
N ILE A 154 9.69 -5.37 21.29
CA ILE A 154 10.04 -4.33 20.31
C ILE A 154 9.52 -2.99 20.80
N THR A 155 10.38 -1.97 20.80
CA THR A 155 9.95 -0.59 21.03
C THR A 155 9.46 0.02 19.71
N ILE A 156 8.17 0.35 19.63
CA ILE A 156 7.63 1.14 18.52
C ILE A 156 8.00 2.60 18.74
N HIS A 157 8.48 3.28 17.70
CA HIS A 157 8.85 4.70 17.77
C HIS A 157 8.63 5.39 16.43
N GLY A 158 8.45 6.71 16.43
CA GLY A 158 8.09 7.45 15.21
C GLY A 158 7.88 8.95 15.46
N PRO A 159 7.11 9.62 14.59
CA PRO A 159 6.83 11.05 14.69
C PRO A 159 6.08 11.45 15.97
N SER A 160 6.04 12.76 16.23
CA SER A 160 5.24 13.33 17.33
C SER A 160 3.78 12.91 17.20
N GLU A 161 3.11 12.64 18.32
CA GLU A 161 1.73 12.10 18.45
C GLU A 161 1.62 10.57 18.50
N LEU A 162 2.67 9.83 18.12
CA LEU A 162 2.62 8.36 18.15
C LEU A 162 2.38 7.79 19.55
N ASP A 163 2.92 8.41 20.61
CA ASP A 163 2.78 7.90 21.98
C ASP A 163 1.31 7.81 22.41
N ASP A 164 0.49 8.82 22.08
CA ASP A 164 -0.94 8.83 22.41
C ASP A 164 -1.72 7.79 21.59
N ILE A 165 -1.31 7.55 20.34
CA ILE A 165 -1.88 6.51 19.48
C ILE A 165 -1.59 5.13 20.07
N LEU A 166 -0.34 4.89 20.49
CA LEU A 166 0.07 3.61 21.07
C LEU A 166 -0.60 3.36 22.43
N ALA A 167 -0.71 4.38 23.27
CA ALA A 167 -1.39 4.26 24.57
C ALA A 167 -2.86 3.84 24.42
N LYS A 168 -3.60 4.46 23.47
CA LYS A 168 -4.99 4.07 23.17
C LYS A 168 -5.08 2.66 22.60
N ALA A 169 -4.16 2.31 21.71
CA ALA A 169 -4.13 0.97 21.12
C ALA A 169 -3.77 -0.13 22.16
N GLU A 170 -2.97 0.20 23.17
CA GLU A 170 -2.70 -0.68 24.32
C GLU A 170 -3.95 -0.94 25.17
N GLU A 171 -4.70 0.12 25.49
CA GLU A 171 -5.98 0.04 26.21
C GLU A 171 -6.98 -0.80 25.41
N GLU A 172 -7.17 -0.49 24.13
CA GLU A 172 -8.07 -1.24 23.24
C GLU A 172 -7.65 -2.71 23.10
N ALA A 173 -6.34 -2.99 22.99
CA ALA A 173 -5.85 -4.37 22.91
C ALA A 173 -6.21 -5.20 24.16
N GLU A 174 -6.22 -4.57 25.33
CA GLU A 174 -6.57 -5.21 26.60
C GLU A 174 -8.08 -5.36 26.76
N GLU A 175 -8.86 -4.31 26.44
CA GLU A 175 -10.32 -4.33 26.50
C GLU A 175 -10.94 -5.37 25.56
N GLN A 176 -10.40 -5.48 24.35
CA GLN A 176 -10.90 -6.37 23.30
C GLN A 176 -10.18 -7.74 23.27
N ASP A 177 -9.31 -8.02 24.24
CA ASP A 177 -8.51 -9.25 24.32
C ASP A 177 -7.82 -9.61 22.99
N VAL A 178 -7.25 -8.60 22.34
CA VAL A 178 -6.64 -8.72 21.00
C VAL A 178 -5.47 -9.69 21.06
N LYS A 179 -5.55 -10.75 20.24
CA LYS A 179 -4.53 -11.80 20.17
C LYS A 179 -3.96 -11.92 18.78
N VAL A 180 -2.63 -11.90 18.69
CA VAL A 180 -1.95 -12.23 17.44
C VAL A 180 -1.97 -13.75 17.23
N PRO A 181 -2.46 -14.24 16.08
CA PRO A 181 -2.51 -15.66 15.81
C PRO A 181 -1.08 -16.22 15.65
N ALA A 182 -0.85 -17.43 16.17
CA ALA A 182 0.43 -18.10 16.03
C ALA A 182 0.66 -18.50 14.57
N HIS A 183 1.91 -18.40 14.10
CA HIS A 183 2.28 -18.93 12.78
C HIS A 183 2.02 -20.44 12.74
N GLY A 184 1.14 -20.88 11.84
CA GLY A 184 0.73 -22.28 11.73
C GLY A 184 1.85 -23.19 11.21
N ARG A 185 1.81 -24.47 11.57
CA ARG A 185 2.78 -25.49 11.10
C ARG A 185 2.75 -25.75 9.59
N THR A 186 1.77 -25.22 8.87
CA THR A 186 1.53 -25.44 7.44
C THR A 186 2.27 -24.44 6.53
N GLY A 187 3.08 -23.53 7.09
CA GLY A 187 3.81 -22.52 6.33
C GLY A 187 2.92 -21.47 5.66
N ARG A 188 1.65 -21.39 6.05
CA ARG A 188 0.71 -20.35 5.61
C ARG A 188 0.62 -19.28 6.70
N THR A 189 0.65 -18.01 6.30
CA THR A 189 0.44 -16.92 7.25
C THR A 189 -0.96 -17.06 7.87
N PRO A 190 -1.09 -16.85 9.19
CA PRO A 190 -2.37 -17.00 9.88
C PRO A 190 -3.40 -15.96 9.46
N TRP A 191 -2.94 -14.87 8.84
CA TRP A 191 -3.76 -13.78 8.36
C TRP A 191 -4.47 -14.10 7.03
N ASP A 192 -4.04 -15.12 6.27
CA ASP A 192 -4.66 -15.51 4.98
C ASP A 192 -4.75 -14.37 3.93
N TRP A 193 -3.76 -13.48 3.92
CA TRP A 193 -3.70 -12.33 3.00
C TRP A 193 -3.77 -12.72 1.52
N ALA A 194 -3.22 -13.87 1.13
CA ALA A 194 -3.30 -14.35 -0.24
C ALA A 194 -4.75 -14.60 -0.69
N THR A 195 -5.65 -14.97 0.23
CA THR A 195 -7.08 -15.10 -0.04
C THR A 195 -7.75 -13.73 -0.11
N ALA A 196 -7.40 -12.80 0.79
CA ALA A 196 -7.88 -11.42 0.74
C ALA A 196 -7.52 -10.73 -0.59
N LEU A 197 -6.28 -10.85 -1.04
CA LEU A 197 -5.83 -10.34 -2.34
C LEU A 197 -6.64 -10.92 -3.50
N LYS A 198 -6.93 -12.22 -3.50
CA LYS A 198 -7.77 -12.84 -4.55
C LYS A 198 -9.21 -12.32 -4.55
N ASN A 199 -9.76 -12.03 -3.38
CA ASN A 199 -11.09 -11.45 -3.27
C ASN A 199 -11.09 -10.00 -3.74
N TYR A 200 -10.11 -9.21 -3.31
CA TYR A 200 -9.87 -7.86 -3.80
C TYR A 200 -9.74 -7.83 -5.33
N GLU A 201 -8.92 -8.71 -5.91
CA GLU A 201 -8.80 -8.83 -7.37
C GLU A 201 -10.14 -9.15 -8.03
N ARG A 202 -10.99 -10.00 -7.46
CA ARG A 202 -12.29 -10.28 -8.08
C ARG A 202 -13.17 -9.04 -8.24
N VAL A 203 -13.05 -8.08 -7.34
CA VAL A 203 -13.86 -6.86 -7.31
C VAL A 203 -13.19 -5.75 -8.11
N TYR A 204 -11.89 -5.50 -7.86
CA TYR A 204 -11.19 -4.29 -8.33
C TYR A 204 -10.22 -4.52 -9.49
N ARG A 205 -10.38 -5.61 -10.25
CA ARG A 205 -9.72 -5.74 -11.56
C ARG A 205 -10.09 -4.54 -12.41
N THR A 206 -9.12 -3.67 -12.66
CA THR A 206 -9.37 -2.35 -13.22
C THR A 206 -9.90 -2.47 -14.65
N SER A 207 -10.99 -1.77 -14.95
CA SER A 207 -11.48 -1.53 -16.32
C SER A 207 -11.26 -0.09 -16.79
N SER A 208 -10.79 0.78 -15.89
CA SER A 208 -10.66 2.23 -16.08
C SER A 208 -9.30 2.68 -16.64
N GLY A 209 -8.27 1.82 -16.59
CA GLY A 209 -6.94 2.06 -17.15
C GLY A 209 -6.76 1.53 -18.59
N ARG A 210 -5.75 2.03 -19.31
CA ARG A 210 -5.40 1.54 -20.66
C ARG A 210 -4.56 0.26 -20.58
N GLY A 211 -5.17 -0.90 -20.71
CA GLY A 211 -4.47 -2.19 -20.76
C GLY A 211 -5.43 -3.36 -20.97
N SER A 212 -4.95 -4.46 -21.56
CA SER A 212 -5.79 -5.64 -21.85
C SER A 212 -5.91 -6.63 -20.68
N GLY A 213 -5.80 -6.15 -19.43
CA GLY A 213 -5.70 -7.00 -18.26
C GLY A 213 -6.94 -6.96 -17.40
N ARG A 214 -7.57 -8.12 -17.15
CA ARG A 214 -8.49 -8.34 -16.02
C ARG A 214 -7.68 -8.55 -14.73
N ASN A 215 -6.69 -7.70 -14.44
CA ASN A 215 -5.80 -7.82 -13.28
C ASN A 215 -5.73 -6.47 -12.55
N ILE A 216 -5.29 -6.47 -11.29
CA ILE A 216 -4.96 -5.25 -10.55
C ILE A 216 -3.55 -4.78 -10.94
N GLY A 217 -3.24 -3.51 -10.72
CA GLY A 217 -1.95 -2.92 -11.07
C GLY A 217 -1.75 -2.79 -12.58
N GLY A 218 -0.49 -2.72 -12.99
CA GLY A 218 -0.03 -2.49 -14.35
C GLY A 218 0.48 -1.08 -14.57
N ASP A 219 0.29 -0.61 -15.81
CA ASP A 219 0.83 0.62 -16.36
C ASP A 219 -0.21 1.40 -17.18
N GLY A 220 -1.49 1.10 -16.96
CA GLY A 220 -2.60 1.65 -17.72
C GLY A 220 -2.88 3.13 -17.42
N TYR A 221 -2.38 3.61 -16.28
CA TYR A 221 -2.36 5.04 -15.96
C TYR A 221 -1.04 5.72 -16.31
N ASP A 222 0.00 4.97 -16.66
CA ASP A 222 1.28 5.54 -17.06
C ASP A 222 1.16 6.29 -18.40
N ILE A 223 1.58 7.56 -18.41
CA ILE A 223 1.54 8.42 -19.60
C ILE A 223 2.69 8.05 -20.56
N THR A 224 3.76 7.43 -20.06
CA THR A 224 4.87 7.01 -20.92
C THR A 224 4.51 5.81 -21.80
N THR A 225 3.52 5.01 -21.39
CA THR A 225 3.04 3.81 -22.12
C THR A 225 2.03 4.15 -23.22
N MET A 226 1.50 5.38 -23.24
CA MET A 226 0.64 5.85 -24.32
C MET A 226 1.38 5.88 -25.66
N THR A 227 0.64 5.73 -26.75
CA THR A 227 1.18 6.12 -28.06
C THR A 227 1.35 7.64 -28.15
N SER A 228 2.30 8.07 -28.96
CA SER A 228 2.54 9.50 -29.24
C SER A 228 1.27 10.23 -29.70
N LYS A 229 0.48 9.58 -30.55
CA LYS A 229 -0.80 10.11 -31.06
C LYS A 229 -1.83 10.31 -29.96
N GLU A 230 -1.93 9.37 -29.01
CA GLU A 230 -2.86 9.49 -27.90
C GLU A 230 -2.48 10.63 -26.96
N ARG A 231 -1.19 10.78 -26.62
CA ARG A 231 -0.74 11.91 -25.79
C ARG A 231 -0.98 13.23 -26.49
N ALA A 232 -0.63 13.33 -27.77
CA ALA A 232 -0.86 14.55 -28.55
C ALA A 232 -2.33 14.96 -28.58
N ARG A 233 -3.27 14.00 -28.68
CA ARG A 233 -4.71 14.28 -28.64
C ARG A 233 -5.15 14.88 -27.30
N LYS A 234 -4.56 14.40 -26.20
CA LYS A 234 -4.91 14.74 -24.81
C LYS A 234 -4.12 15.93 -24.24
N SER A 235 -3.02 16.31 -24.88
CA SER A 235 -2.23 17.51 -24.56
C SER A 235 -2.98 18.80 -24.93
N PHE A 236 -2.80 19.85 -24.12
CA PHE A 236 -3.31 21.19 -24.43
C PHE A 236 -2.64 21.79 -25.66
N ALA A 237 -1.36 21.46 -25.90
CA ALA A 237 -0.60 21.94 -27.06
C ALA A 237 -0.87 21.15 -28.36
N LYS A 238 -1.73 20.12 -28.30
CA LYS A 238 -2.01 19.20 -29.43
C LYS A 238 -0.76 18.54 -30.02
N LYS A 239 0.26 18.36 -29.20
CA LYS A 239 1.56 17.73 -29.52
C LYS A 239 1.93 16.73 -28.43
N ASP A 240 2.77 15.76 -28.76
CA ASP A 240 3.31 14.81 -27.78
C ASP A 240 4.18 15.58 -26.77
N PRO A 241 3.88 15.53 -25.46
CA PRO A 241 4.68 16.21 -24.43
C PRO A 241 6.01 15.49 -24.13
N LEU A 242 6.20 14.24 -24.57
CA LEU A 242 7.48 13.55 -24.42
C LEU A 242 8.45 13.99 -25.51
N THR A 243 9.61 14.50 -25.11
CA THR A 243 10.67 14.89 -26.04
C THR A 243 11.37 13.66 -26.65
N PRO A 244 12.05 13.81 -27.80
CA PRO A 244 12.86 12.73 -28.36
C PRO A 244 13.89 12.15 -27.37
N ASP A 245 14.50 12.99 -26.54
CA ASP A 245 15.47 12.56 -25.53
C ASP A 245 14.82 11.77 -24.39
N MET A 246 13.63 12.18 -23.94
CA MET A 246 12.85 11.40 -22.98
C MET A 246 12.50 10.02 -23.54
N LEU A 247 12.03 9.96 -24.79
CA LEU A 247 11.71 8.70 -25.45
C LEU A 247 12.94 7.81 -25.65
N LYS A 248 14.09 8.41 -25.94
CA LYS A 248 15.37 7.69 -26.02
C LYS A 248 15.75 7.12 -24.66
N GLY A 249 15.72 7.94 -23.60
CA GLY A 249 16.04 7.52 -22.24
C GLY A 249 15.15 6.36 -21.77
N LEU A 250 13.83 6.43 -22.02
CA LEU A 250 12.91 5.34 -21.71
C LEU A 250 13.27 4.04 -22.44
N ARG A 251 13.66 4.09 -23.71
CA ARG A 251 14.11 2.91 -24.47
C ARG A 251 15.43 2.33 -23.95
N GLU A 252 16.26 3.17 -23.35
CA GLU A 252 17.53 2.79 -22.72
C GLU A 252 17.33 2.31 -21.26
N GLY A 253 16.10 2.28 -20.75
CA GLY A 253 15.77 1.84 -19.39
C GLY A 253 16.06 2.90 -18.31
N LEU A 254 16.21 4.16 -18.70
CA LEU A 254 16.39 5.26 -17.75
C LEU A 254 15.06 5.69 -17.14
N ILE A 255 15.12 6.14 -15.89
CA ILE A 255 13.97 6.68 -15.16
C ILE A 255 13.79 8.14 -15.53
N LEU A 256 12.58 8.52 -15.94
CA LEU A 256 12.22 9.92 -16.11
C LEU A 256 11.94 10.54 -14.73
N GLN A 257 12.69 11.59 -14.41
CA GLN A 257 12.43 12.45 -13.27
C GLN A 257 11.89 13.79 -13.80
N LEU A 258 10.66 14.10 -13.45
CA LEU A 258 10.08 15.41 -13.72
C LEU A 258 10.56 16.37 -12.63
N ALA A 259 10.94 17.58 -13.05
CA ALA A 259 11.49 18.63 -12.19
C ALA A 259 10.39 19.41 -11.48
#